data_AF-A0A7N9CD10-F1
#
_entry.id   AF-A0A7N9CD10-F1
#
_cell.length_a   1.000
_cell.length_b   1.000
_cell.length_c   1.000
_cell.angle_alpha   90.00
_cell.angle_beta   90.00
_cell.angle_gamma   90.00
#
_symmetry.space_group_name_H-M   'P 1'
#
loop_
_entity.id
_entity.type
_entity.pdbx_description
1 polymer ?
#
loop_
_entity_poly.entity_id
_entity_poly.type
_entity_poly.pdbx_seq_one_letter_code
_entity_poly.pdbx_strand_id
1 'polypeptide(L)'
;MLKTLNKLGIDGTYLKTMRAIYDKPIANIILEAFPLQKGKKLEAFPLKTGTRQGCPLSPLLFNKVLEVLVRAIRQEKDKNNIKIEREEVKFSLCRRQDCIFRKPHHLNPKTPYTDKQLQQSLRIQNQCAKSQAFLYTNNRQAESQIMSELPFTIATKKIKYLGIQLTMDVKDFFKENYKPLLKEI
;
A
#
# COMPACT_ATOMS: atom_id res chain seq x y z
N MET A 1 -7.41 13.66 0.15
CA MET A 1 -7.49 13.73 -1.32
C MET A 1 -7.63 15.17 -1.84
N LEU A 2 -8.78 15.86 -1.70
CA LEU A 2 -8.96 17.19 -2.29
C LEU A 2 -7.89 18.22 -1.85
N LYS A 3 -7.54 18.24 -0.55
CA LYS A 3 -6.44 19.05 -0.02
C LYS A 3 -5.08 18.71 -0.67
N THR A 4 -4.83 17.43 -0.92
CA THR A 4 -3.61 16.92 -1.55
C THR A 4 -3.52 17.37 -3.01
N LEU A 5 -4.63 17.30 -3.75
CA LEU A 5 -4.68 17.78 -5.14
C LEU A 5 -4.37 19.27 -5.24
N ASN A 6 -4.95 20.09 -4.34
CA ASN A 6 -4.66 21.51 -4.29
C ASN A 6 -3.17 21.79 -4.01
N LYS A 7 -2.56 21.07 -3.06
CA LYS A 7 -1.11 21.16 -2.77
C LYS A 7 -0.23 20.74 -3.95
N LEU A 8 -0.74 19.90 -4.86
CA LEU A 8 -0.05 19.50 -6.08
C LEU A 8 -0.23 20.50 -7.23
N GLY A 9 -0.86 21.65 -6.99
CA GLY A 9 -1.15 22.67 -7.99
C GLY A 9 -2.37 22.37 -8.86
N ILE A 10 -3.22 21.41 -8.47
CA ILE A 10 -4.49 21.15 -9.14
C ILE A 10 -5.55 22.02 -8.49
N ASP A 11 -5.89 23.13 -9.14
CA ASP A 11 -6.81 24.14 -8.65
C ASP A 11 -7.94 24.46 -9.67
N GLY A 12 -8.56 25.64 -9.54
CA GLY A 12 -9.53 26.16 -10.48
C GLY A 12 -10.72 25.23 -10.75
N THR A 13 -11.10 25.12 -12.02
CA THR A 13 -12.24 24.31 -12.48
C THR A 13 -12.05 22.83 -12.16
N TYR A 14 -10.85 22.29 -12.29
CA TYR A 14 -10.58 20.89 -12.00
C TYR A 14 -10.85 20.56 -10.53
N LEU A 15 -10.34 21.37 -9.60
CA LEU A 15 -10.57 21.12 -8.17
C LEU A 15 -12.05 21.28 -7.79
N LYS A 16 -12.76 22.23 -8.41
CA LYS A 16 -14.23 22.39 -8.25
C LYS A 16 -14.98 21.14 -8.71
N THR A 17 -14.65 20.60 -9.89
CA THR A 17 -15.26 19.37 -10.40
C THR A 17 -14.97 18.18 -9.48
N MET A 18 -13.72 18.02 -9.01
CA MET A 18 -13.38 16.96 -8.06
C MET A 18 -14.14 17.09 -6.75
N ARG A 19 -14.33 18.32 -6.25
CA ARG A 19 -15.11 18.59 -5.04
C ARG A 19 -16.57 18.21 -5.23
N ALA A 20 -17.20 18.59 -6.35
CA ALA A 20 -18.59 18.21 -6.64
C ALA A 20 -18.80 16.69 -6.65
N ILE A 21 -17.79 15.92 -7.06
CA ILE A 21 -17.88 14.48 -7.20
C ILE A 21 -17.51 13.71 -5.91
N TYR A 22 -16.52 14.20 -5.15
CA TYR A 22 -15.88 13.43 -4.07
C TYR A 22 -15.94 14.07 -2.68
N ASP A 23 -16.50 15.27 -2.51
CA ASP A 23 -16.57 15.92 -1.19
C ASP A 23 -17.54 15.21 -0.25
N LYS A 24 -18.75 14.88 -0.75
CA LYS A 24 -19.80 14.18 0.01
C LYS A 24 -20.48 13.13 -0.87
N PRO A 25 -19.76 12.08 -1.31
CA PRO A 25 -20.36 11.07 -2.18
C PRO A 25 -21.42 10.28 -1.40
N ILE A 26 -22.55 10.06 -2.05
CA ILE A 26 -23.66 9.24 -1.54
C ILE A 26 -23.70 7.94 -2.33
N ALA A 27 -23.91 6.83 -1.65
CA ALA A 27 -24.05 5.51 -2.26
C ALA A 27 -25.45 4.94 -2.01
N ASN A 28 -25.91 4.12 -2.94
CA ASN A 28 -27.16 3.38 -2.83
C ASN A 28 -26.89 1.94 -3.26
N ILE A 29 -27.58 1.00 -2.62
CA ILE A 29 -27.55 -0.41 -3.00
C ILE A 29 -28.84 -0.71 -3.75
N ILE A 30 -28.73 -1.31 -4.93
CA ILE A 30 -29.86 -1.79 -5.72
C ILE A 30 -29.85 -3.32 -5.63
N LEU A 31 -30.92 -3.89 -5.08
CA LEU A 31 -31.12 -5.33 -5.03
C LEU A 31 -31.90 -5.74 -6.29
N GLU A 32 -31.26 -6.47 -7.20
CA GLU A 32 -31.96 -7.03 -8.35
C GLU A 32 -32.68 -8.32 -7.95
N ALA A 33 -33.98 -8.39 -8.22
CA ALA A 33 -34.79 -9.60 -8.03
C ALA A 33 -35.38 -10.01 -9.39
N PHE A 34 -34.88 -11.11 -9.95
CA PHE A 34 -35.45 -11.73 -11.16
C PHE A 34 -36.61 -12.69 -10.78
N PRO A 35 -37.70 -12.81 -11.58
CA PRO A 35 -38.00 -12.13 -12.85
C PRO A 35 -39.17 -11.13 -12.81
N LEU A 36 -39.79 -10.80 -11.66
CA LEU A 36 -41.07 -10.06 -11.66
C LEU A 36 -41.16 -8.84 -10.72
N GLN A 37 -40.08 -8.39 -10.07
CA GLN A 37 -40.12 -7.19 -9.23
C GLN A 37 -39.04 -6.18 -9.62
N LYS A 38 -39.45 -4.91 -9.83
CA LYS A 38 -38.54 -3.77 -9.95
C LYS A 38 -37.55 -3.82 -8.78
N GLY A 39 -36.25 -3.87 -9.08
CA GLY A 39 -35.21 -4.01 -8.08
C GLY A 39 -35.37 -3.02 -6.92
N LYS A 40 -35.32 -3.53 -5.68
CA LYS A 40 -35.51 -2.71 -4.49
C LYS A 40 -34.26 -1.87 -4.26
N LYS A 41 -34.41 -0.55 -4.40
CA LYS A 41 -33.36 0.42 -4.06
C LYS A 41 -33.39 0.66 -2.56
N LEU A 42 -32.28 0.38 -1.88
CA LEU A 42 -32.08 0.73 -0.48
C LEU A 42 -31.82 2.24 -0.34
N GLU A 43 -32.06 2.73 0.88
CA GLU A 43 -31.85 4.13 1.24
C GLU A 43 -30.41 4.58 0.94
N ALA A 44 -30.29 5.82 0.48
CA ALA A 44 -29.01 6.41 0.16
C ALA A 44 -28.23 6.68 1.45
N PHE A 45 -26.96 6.32 1.50
CA PHE A 45 -26.11 6.59 2.65
C PHE A 45 -24.83 7.33 2.25
N PRO A 46 -24.34 8.26 3.09
CA PRO A 46 -23.11 8.99 2.80
C PRO A 46 -21.88 8.09 2.96
N LEU A 47 -20.93 8.19 2.02
CA LEU A 47 -19.63 7.56 2.13
C LEU A 47 -18.68 8.47 2.93
N LYS A 48 -18.14 7.97 4.05
CA LYS A 48 -17.30 8.75 4.97
C LYS A 48 -15.83 8.83 4.57
N THR A 49 -15.30 7.81 3.90
CA THR A 49 -13.86 7.69 3.58
C THR A 49 -13.62 6.95 2.26
N GLY A 50 -12.49 7.25 1.62
CA GLY A 50 -12.03 6.56 0.41
C GLY A 50 -12.50 7.19 -0.90
N THR A 51 -12.14 6.53 -2.00
CA THR A 51 -12.59 6.86 -3.36
C THR A 51 -13.70 5.91 -3.80
N ARG A 52 -14.65 6.37 -4.60
CA ARG A 52 -15.74 5.55 -5.15
C ARG A 52 -15.18 4.33 -5.91
N GLN A 53 -15.42 3.11 -5.42
CA GLN A 53 -15.03 1.89 -6.13
C GLN A 53 -15.87 1.75 -7.41
N GLY A 54 -15.27 1.23 -8.48
CA GLY A 54 -15.90 1.17 -9.81
C GLY A 54 -15.91 2.48 -10.61
N CYS A 55 -15.57 3.63 -10.00
CA CYS A 55 -15.43 4.87 -10.74
C CYS A 55 -14.12 4.90 -11.56
N PRO A 56 -14.15 5.19 -12.88
CA PRO A 56 -12.95 5.21 -13.73
C PRO A 56 -11.86 6.18 -13.28
N LEU A 57 -12.24 7.26 -12.60
CA LEU A 57 -11.33 8.32 -12.13
C LEU A 57 -10.66 8.00 -10.79
N SER A 58 -11.29 7.15 -9.97
CA SER A 58 -10.80 6.82 -8.63
C SER A 58 -9.39 6.22 -8.60
N PRO A 59 -8.99 5.31 -9.52
CA PRO A 59 -7.62 4.79 -9.55
C PRO A 59 -6.57 5.87 -9.77
N LEU A 60 -6.82 6.84 -10.65
CA LEU A 60 -5.89 7.94 -10.93
C LEU A 60 -5.75 8.85 -9.71
N LEU A 61 -6.87 9.21 -9.08
CA LEU A 61 -6.87 10.04 -7.88
C LEU A 61 -6.16 9.35 -6.71
N PHE A 62 -6.37 8.04 -6.56
CA PHE A 62 -5.68 7.24 -5.55
C PHE A 62 -4.15 7.25 -5.79
N ASN A 63 -3.72 6.99 -7.03
CA ASN A 63 -2.30 7.02 -7.39
C ASN A 63 -1.67 8.42 -7.15
N LYS A 64 -2.38 9.51 -7.49
CA LYS A 64 -1.89 10.88 -7.25
C LYS A 64 -1.75 11.23 -5.77
N VAL A 65 -2.64 10.74 -4.92
CA VAL A 65 -2.52 10.91 -3.47
C VAL A 65 -1.38 10.06 -2.92
N LEU A 66 -1.24 8.81 -3.37
CA LEU A 66 -0.13 7.94 -2.98
C LEU A 66 1.23 8.49 -3.42
N GLU A 67 1.32 9.14 -4.58
CA GLU A 67 2.55 9.78 -5.04
C GLU A 67 3.09 10.80 -4.02
N VAL A 68 2.22 11.51 -3.28
CA VAL A 68 2.65 12.42 -2.21
C VAL A 68 3.28 11.66 -1.04
N LEU A 69 2.71 10.50 -0.68
CA LEU A 69 3.28 9.62 0.33
C LEU A 69 4.63 9.06 -0.13
N VAL A 70 4.71 8.57 -1.37
CA VAL A 70 5.95 8.05 -1.95
C VAL A 70 7.02 9.14 -2.02
N ARG A 71 6.66 10.36 -2.41
CA ARG A 71 7.58 11.50 -2.41
C ARG A 71 8.08 11.82 -1.01
N ALA A 72 7.21 11.82 0.00
CA ALA A 72 7.65 12.04 1.39
C ALA A 72 8.64 10.95 1.83
N ILE A 73 8.34 9.67 1.57
CA ILE A 73 9.23 8.54 1.87
C ILE A 73 10.56 8.67 1.12
N ARG A 74 10.53 9.08 -0.16
CA ARG A 74 11.73 9.29 -0.99
C ARG A 74 12.52 10.54 -0.61
N GLN A 75 11.88 11.57 -0.08
CA GLN A 75 12.50 12.83 0.37
C GLN A 75 13.02 12.74 1.79
N GLU A 76 12.72 11.66 2.51
CA GLU A 76 13.40 11.24 3.75
C GLU A 76 14.87 10.82 3.46
N LYS A 77 15.58 11.65 2.68
CA LYS A 77 16.99 11.53 2.28
C LYS A 77 17.90 12.12 3.35
N ASP A 78 17.95 11.42 4.47
CA ASP A 78 19.21 11.30 5.23
C ASP A 78 19.46 9.86 5.68
N LYS A 79 18.87 8.87 4.98
CA LYS A 79 19.19 7.45 5.16
C LYS A 79 19.49 6.80 3.82
N ASN A 80 20.77 6.88 3.46
CA ASN A 80 21.47 6.23 2.35
C ASN A 80 20.74 5.03 1.75
N ASN A 81 20.59 5.04 0.42
CA ASN A 81 20.21 3.90 -0.41
C ASN A 81 20.70 2.58 0.19
N ILE A 82 19.82 1.58 0.24
CA ILE A 82 20.18 0.25 0.69
C ILE A 82 20.97 -0.40 -0.43
N LYS A 83 22.30 -0.27 -0.34
CA LYS A 83 23.21 -1.13 -1.08
C LYS A 83 23.24 -2.48 -0.36
N ILE A 84 22.66 -3.51 -0.98
CA ILE A 84 22.95 -4.89 -0.63
C ILE A 84 24.10 -5.28 -1.54
N GLU A 85 25.28 -5.49 -0.97
CA GLU A 85 26.53 -5.74 -1.67
C GLU A 85 26.89 -4.64 -2.70
N ARG A 86 26.43 -4.76 -3.96
CA ARG A 86 26.69 -3.82 -5.08
C ARG A 86 25.42 -3.25 -5.73
N GLU A 87 24.24 -3.73 -5.36
CA GLU A 87 22.98 -3.33 -6.00
C GLU A 87 22.16 -2.39 -5.12
N GLU A 88 21.62 -1.34 -5.74
CA GLU A 88 20.68 -0.44 -5.08
C GLU A 88 19.28 -1.05 -5.09
N VAL A 89 18.73 -1.32 -3.90
CA VAL A 89 17.35 -1.79 -3.78
C VAL A 89 16.38 -0.63 -3.95
N LYS A 90 15.54 -0.69 -4.98
CA LYS A 90 14.54 0.35 -5.31
C LYS A 90 13.19 0.05 -4.64
N PHE A 91 12.51 1.12 -4.23
CA PHE A 91 11.12 1.06 -3.77
C PHE A 91 10.17 0.69 -4.92
N SER A 92 9.34 -0.33 -4.72
CA SER A 92 8.25 -0.69 -5.64
C SER A 92 6.91 -0.62 -4.91
N LEU A 93 6.00 0.21 -5.43
CA LEU A 93 4.66 0.37 -4.89
C LEU A 93 3.66 -0.24 -5.88
N CYS A 94 2.93 -1.27 -5.46
CA CYS A 94 1.75 -1.75 -6.19
C CYS A 94 0.50 -1.44 -5.37
N ARG A 95 -0.64 -1.17 -6.04
CA ARG A 95 -1.88 -0.75 -5.37
C ARG A 95 -2.23 -1.66 -4.17
N ARG A 96 -2.70 -1.08 -3.06
CA ARG A 96 -3.15 -1.74 -1.81
C ARG A 96 -2.15 -2.73 -1.17
N GLN A 97 -1.00 -3.02 -1.79
CA GLN A 97 0.00 -3.98 -1.34
C GLN A 97 1.39 -3.42 -1.62
N ASP A 98 2.01 -2.88 -0.57
CA ASP A 98 3.30 -2.23 -0.65
C ASP A 98 4.41 -3.23 -0.33
N CYS A 99 5.45 -3.32 -1.18
CA CYS A 99 6.70 -4.00 -0.85
C CYS A 99 7.74 -2.95 -0.45
N ILE A 100 8.21 -3.01 0.79
CA ILE A 100 9.20 -2.07 1.32
C ILE A 100 10.45 -2.85 1.72
N PHE A 101 11.60 -2.46 1.17
CA PHE A 101 12.91 -2.92 1.62
C PHE A 101 13.53 -1.84 2.51
N ARG A 102 13.86 -2.17 3.77
CA ARG A 102 14.44 -1.23 4.75
C ARG A 102 15.63 -1.86 5.49
N LYS A 103 16.67 -1.06 5.80
CA LYS A 103 17.86 -1.52 6.55
C LYS A 103 17.49 -1.84 8.02
N PRO A 104 18.02 -2.93 8.61
CA PRO A 104 17.71 -3.35 9.99
C PRO A 104 18.02 -2.28 11.05
N HIS A 105 19.18 -1.62 10.95
CA HIS A 105 19.66 -0.60 11.91
C HIS A 105 18.87 0.72 11.92
N HIS A 106 17.83 0.85 11.10
CA HIS A 106 16.98 2.03 11.02
C HIS A 106 15.54 1.78 11.44
N LEU A 107 15.27 0.60 11.99
CA LEU A 107 14.06 0.30 12.76
C LEU A 107 14.16 0.93 14.15
N ASN A 108 14.45 2.24 14.21
CA ASN A 108 14.28 2.97 15.45
C ASN A 108 12.76 3.25 15.57
N PRO A 109 12.09 2.88 16.68
CA PRO A 109 10.67 3.16 16.90
C PRO A 109 10.32 4.65 16.89
N LYS A 110 11.32 5.55 16.80
CA LYS A 110 11.18 7.01 16.66
C LYS A 110 11.12 7.54 15.22
N THR A 111 11.55 6.79 14.20
CA THR A 111 11.34 7.17 12.77
C THR A 111 9.96 6.91 12.12
N PRO A 112 8.93 6.32 12.77
CA PRO A 112 7.58 6.31 12.21
C PRO A 112 6.81 7.62 12.46
N TYR A 113 7.43 8.68 13.00
CA TYR A 113 6.71 9.92 13.31
C TYR A 113 6.17 10.64 12.06
N THR A 114 6.99 10.74 11.01
CA THR A 114 6.59 11.34 9.73
C THR A 114 5.55 10.47 9.01
N ASP A 115 5.72 9.15 9.08
CA ASP A 115 4.85 8.16 8.44
C ASP A 115 3.49 8.04 9.14
N LYS A 116 3.44 8.03 10.48
CA LYS A 116 2.18 8.00 11.26
C LYS A 116 1.36 9.26 11.06
N GLN A 117 1.97 10.45 11.09
CA GLN A 117 1.25 11.71 10.84
C GLN A 117 0.71 11.76 9.41
N LEU A 118 1.50 11.34 8.42
CA LEU A 118 1.08 11.34 7.03
C LEU A 118 -0.01 10.28 6.79
N GLN A 119 0.11 9.08 7.34
CA GLN A 119 -0.90 8.01 7.31
C GLN A 119 -2.21 8.43 8.01
N GLN A 120 -2.13 9.07 9.18
CA GLN A 120 -3.29 9.67 9.85
C GLN A 120 -3.92 10.78 9.01
N SER A 121 -3.11 11.65 8.41
CA SER A 121 -3.59 12.75 7.55
C SER A 121 -4.27 12.25 6.27
N LEU A 122 -3.81 11.12 5.74
CA LEU A 122 -4.36 10.46 4.57
C LEU A 122 -5.49 9.48 4.93
N ARG A 123 -5.74 9.24 6.23
CA ARG A 123 -6.68 8.24 6.76
C ARG A 123 -6.47 6.85 6.14
N ILE A 124 -5.22 6.48 5.91
CA ILE A 124 -4.84 5.16 5.41
C ILE A 124 -4.64 4.28 6.65
N GLN A 125 -5.40 3.19 6.74
CA GLN A 125 -5.25 2.23 7.83
C GLN A 125 -4.27 1.14 7.40
N ASN A 126 -3.13 1.05 8.08
CA ASN A 126 -2.18 -0.04 7.88
C ASN A 126 -2.73 -1.33 8.51
N GLN A 127 -2.85 -2.39 7.71
CA GLN A 127 -3.11 -3.75 8.22
C GLN A 127 -1.78 -4.40 8.59
N CYS A 128 -1.11 -3.91 9.65
CA CYS A 128 0.20 -4.42 10.07
C CYS A 128 0.19 -5.94 10.30
N ALA A 129 -0.92 -6.50 10.79
CA ALA A 129 -1.11 -7.94 10.97
C ALA A 129 -1.01 -8.78 9.69
N LYS A 130 -1.17 -8.17 8.51
CA LYS A 130 -1.00 -8.84 7.21
C LYS A 130 0.35 -8.52 6.55
N SER A 131 1.14 -7.66 7.17
CA SER A 131 2.44 -7.25 6.64
C SER A 131 3.48 -8.30 7.00
N GLN A 132 4.19 -8.78 5.98
CA GLN A 132 5.29 -9.74 6.13
C GLN A 132 6.59 -9.11 5.66
N ALA A 133 7.69 -9.46 6.32
CA ALA A 133 9.01 -9.00 5.94
C ALA A 133 10.04 -10.13 6.03
N PHE A 134 11.04 -10.08 5.14
CA PHE A 134 12.27 -10.83 5.32
C PHE A 134 13.24 -9.99 6.14
N LEU A 135 13.93 -10.63 7.08
CA LEU A 135 14.97 -10.00 7.87
C LEU A 135 16.33 -10.50 7.37
N TYR A 136 17.15 -9.56 6.88
CA TYR A 136 18.52 -9.83 6.46
C TYR A 136 19.47 -9.26 7.51
N THR A 137 19.85 -10.07 8.50
CA THR A 137 20.85 -9.72 9.51
C THR A 137 21.67 -10.95 9.88
N ASN A 138 22.97 -10.76 10.05
CA ASN A 138 23.87 -11.81 10.55
C ASN A 138 24.08 -11.68 12.07
N ASN A 139 23.47 -10.67 12.72
CA ASN A 139 23.59 -10.40 14.14
C ASN A 139 22.34 -10.88 14.89
N ARG A 140 22.50 -11.94 15.69
CA ARG A 140 21.42 -12.55 16.50
C ARG A 140 20.85 -11.63 17.57
N GLN A 141 21.66 -10.76 18.16
CA GLN A 141 21.18 -9.78 19.15
C GLN A 141 20.30 -8.72 18.48
N ALA A 142 20.73 -8.22 17.33
CA ALA A 142 19.95 -7.27 16.54
C ALA A 142 18.66 -7.91 16.01
N GLU A 143 18.70 -9.18 15.61
CA GLU A 143 17.52 -9.94 15.20
C GLU A 143 16.46 -10.00 16.31
N SER A 144 16.86 -10.39 17.53
CA SER A 144 15.95 -10.49 18.67
C SER A 144 15.33 -9.15 19.05
N GLN A 145 16.11 -8.07 19.03
CA GLN A 145 15.61 -6.70 19.28
C GLN A 145 14.62 -6.24 18.22
N ILE A 146 14.91 -6.52 16.94
CA ILE A 146 14.02 -6.16 15.84
C ILE A 146 12.71 -6.96 15.90
N MET A 147 12.79 -8.26 16.23
CA MET A 147 11.61 -9.10 16.36
C MET A 147 10.70 -8.70 17.53
N SER A 148 11.25 -8.15 18.62
CA SER A 148 10.44 -7.70 19.76
C SER A 148 9.78 -6.33 19.55
N GLU A 149 10.36 -5.47 18.71
CA GLU A 149 9.86 -4.11 18.46
C GLU A 149 8.93 -4.00 17.25
N LEU A 150 9.03 -4.92 16.28
CA LEU A 150 8.27 -4.83 15.05
C LEU A 150 6.84 -5.39 15.18
N PRO A 151 5.82 -4.66 14.69
CA PRO A 151 4.44 -5.15 14.63
C PRO A 151 4.17 -6.04 13.40
N PHE A 152 5.21 -6.54 12.72
CA PHE A 152 5.11 -7.29 11.47
C PHE A 152 5.47 -8.76 11.65
N THR A 153 4.88 -9.63 10.83
CA THR A 153 5.29 -11.04 10.80
C THR A 153 6.58 -11.20 10.01
N ILE A 154 7.63 -11.72 10.65
CA ILE A 154 8.87 -12.07 9.94
C ILE A 154 8.69 -13.42 9.26
N ALA A 155 8.81 -13.43 7.94
CA ALA A 155 8.79 -14.66 7.16
C ALA A 155 10.21 -15.25 7.11
N THR A 156 10.33 -16.55 7.30
CA THR A 156 11.63 -17.24 7.36
C THR A 156 12.01 -17.93 6.05
N LYS A 157 11.04 -18.14 5.15
CA LYS A 157 11.26 -18.90 3.91
C LYS A 157 10.65 -18.24 2.67
N LYS A 158 9.34 -17.94 2.72
CA LYS A 158 8.56 -17.49 1.56
C LYS A 158 7.57 -16.40 1.95
N ILE A 159 7.38 -15.41 1.07
CA ILE A 159 6.32 -14.41 1.13
C ILE A 159 5.57 -14.45 -0.20
N LYS A 160 4.25 -14.59 -0.16
CA LYS A 160 3.43 -14.51 -1.38
C LYS A 160 3.08 -13.06 -1.67
N TYR A 161 3.47 -12.57 -2.84
CA TYR A 161 3.18 -11.22 -3.31
C TYR A 161 2.59 -11.25 -4.73
N LEU A 162 1.38 -10.73 -4.90
CA LEU A 162 0.66 -10.69 -6.18
C LEU A 162 0.63 -12.03 -6.95
N GLY A 163 0.57 -13.15 -6.21
CA GLY A 163 0.58 -14.50 -6.79
C GLY A 163 1.97 -15.13 -6.91
N ILE A 164 3.04 -14.34 -6.80
CA ILE A 164 4.43 -14.79 -6.88
C ILE A 164 4.95 -15.14 -5.48
N GLN A 165 5.62 -16.27 -5.34
CA GLN A 165 6.38 -16.66 -4.16
C GLN A 165 7.75 -15.98 -4.18
N LEU A 166 7.95 -15.00 -3.30
CA LEU A 166 9.24 -14.41 -3.02
C LEU A 166 9.97 -15.29 -2.00
N THR A 167 11.22 -15.63 -2.28
CA THR A 167 12.13 -16.35 -1.37
C THR A 167 13.29 -15.45 -0.93
N MET A 168 14.01 -15.85 0.13
CA MET A 168 15.22 -15.15 0.54
C MET A 168 16.38 -15.33 -0.46
N ASP A 169 16.49 -16.50 -1.07
CA ASP A 169 17.45 -16.77 -2.15
C ASP A 169 16.76 -16.62 -3.51
N VAL A 170 17.29 -15.73 -4.35
CA VAL A 170 16.78 -15.44 -5.69
C VAL A 170 16.86 -16.69 -6.59
N LYS A 171 17.82 -17.59 -6.36
CA LYS A 171 17.98 -18.83 -7.14
C LYS A 171 16.75 -19.73 -7.07
N ASP A 172 16.00 -19.67 -5.98
CA ASP A 172 14.80 -20.47 -5.79
C ASP A 172 13.58 -19.93 -6.53
N PHE A 173 13.62 -18.69 -7.06
CA PHE A 173 12.45 -18.06 -7.69
C PHE A 173 11.94 -18.89 -8.88
N PHE A 174 12.85 -19.42 -9.70
CA PHE A 174 12.47 -20.26 -10.84
C PHE A 174 11.77 -21.54 -10.38
N LYS A 175 12.36 -22.23 -9.41
CA LYS A 175 11.83 -23.49 -8.86
C LYS A 175 10.45 -23.28 -8.21
N GLU A 176 10.29 -22.19 -7.48
CA GLU A 176 9.11 -21.93 -6.66
C GLU A 176 7.94 -21.33 -7.43
N ASN A 177 8.20 -20.66 -8.55
CA ASN A 177 7.15 -20.01 -9.33
C ASN A 177 6.91 -20.69 -10.69
N TYR A 178 7.96 -20.94 -11.48
CA TYR A 178 7.80 -21.42 -12.85
C TYR A 178 7.51 -22.92 -12.92
N LYS A 179 8.18 -23.76 -12.11
CA LYS A 179 7.94 -25.22 -12.14
C LYS A 179 6.49 -25.61 -11.82
N PRO A 180 5.80 -25.00 -10.83
CA PRO A 180 4.38 -25.26 -10.59
C PRO A 180 3.50 -24.83 -11.77
N LEU A 181 3.73 -23.63 -12.31
CA LEU A 181 2.99 -23.10 -13.47
C LEU A 181 3.07 -24.01 -14.70
N LEU A 182 4.24 -24.60 -14.97
CA LEU A 182 4.42 -25.54 -16.08
C LEU A 182 3.64 -26.85 -15.92
N LYS A 183 3.13 -27.18 -14.73
CA LYS A 183 2.26 -28.36 -14.51
C LYS A 183 0.78 -28.05 -14.67
N GLU A 184 0.41 -26.77 -14.69
CA GLU A 184 -0.96 -26.29 -14.86
C GLU A 184 -1.30 -26.01 -16.33
N ILE A 185 -0.32 -26.11 -17.23
CA ILE A 185 -0.43 -26.03 -18.69
C ILE A 185 -0.39 -27.44 -19.26
#